data_AF-A0A2E7FN01-F1
#
_entry.id   AF-A0A2E7FN01-F1
#
_cell.length_a   1.000
_cell.length_b   1.000
_cell.length_c   1.000
_cell.angle_alpha   90.00
_cell.angle_beta   90.00
_cell.angle_gamma   90.00
#
_symmetry.space_group_name_H-M   'P 1'
#
loop_
_entity.id
_entity.type
_entity.pdbx_description
1 polymer ?
#
loop_
_entity_poly.entity_id
_entity_poly.type
_entity_poly.pdbx_seq_one_letter_code
_entity_poly.pdbx_strand_id
1 'polypeptide(L)'
;MLRRFSICSYLLIHCLPFFVEGSVGVRDVEFDRINGNSSSGYWLECTIEVEVRRDSQDPNRKNPSYLDDLVVNLMLGLEVESESGKTFEFFRSEASLVSLKEGRHYIRFYLPPEIVERYRVRNEIHSFLVQLVRSEGPVFETVSRQLERQQVKDSFLKRIEEESSRNDGILLPQFKTPFSDAYPRETPSYRDLDTPVLVP
;
A
#
# COMPACT_ATOMS: atom_id res chain seq x y z
N MET A 1 28.63 -56.76 -39.55
CA MET A 1 29.68 -56.14 -38.70
C MET A 1 29.54 -54.63 -38.85
N LEU A 2 29.53 -53.88 -37.73
CA LEU A 2 29.44 -52.41 -37.56
C LEU A 2 28.11 -51.72 -37.97
N ARG A 3 27.17 -51.40 -37.04
CA ARG A 3 27.11 -50.31 -36.02
C ARG A 3 27.39 -48.91 -36.55
N ARG A 4 26.35 -48.06 -36.64
CA ARG A 4 26.38 -46.64 -36.23
C ARG A 4 25.00 -46.22 -35.71
N PHE A 5 24.90 -46.06 -34.39
CA PHE A 5 23.84 -45.32 -33.71
C PHE A 5 24.19 -43.83 -33.78
N SER A 6 23.24 -43.00 -34.21
CA SER A 6 23.33 -41.54 -34.10
C SER A 6 22.30 -41.11 -33.06
N ILE A 7 22.75 -40.81 -31.84
CA ILE A 7 21.92 -40.23 -30.78
C ILE A 7 22.25 -38.75 -30.74
N CYS A 8 21.33 -37.94 -31.25
CA CYS A 8 21.36 -36.50 -31.13
C CYS A 8 20.76 -36.14 -29.76
N SER A 9 21.62 -35.91 -28.76
CA SER A 9 21.19 -35.40 -27.45
C SER A 9 20.86 -33.91 -27.55
N TYR A 10 19.57 -33.59 -27.63
CA TYR A 10 19.08 -32.23 -27.38
C TYR A 10 19.11 -31.96 -25.88
N LEU A 11 20.10 -31.18 -25.43
CA LEU A 11 20.13 -30.63 -24.08
C LEU A 11 19.12 -29.48 -24.02
N LEU A 12 17.88 -29.81 -23.66
CA LEU A 12 16.83 -28.85 -23.34
C LEU A 12 17.14 -28.23 -21.97
N ILE A 13 17.91 -27.14 -21.96
CA ILE A 13 18.06 -26.29 -20.77
C ILE A 13 16.69 -25.67 -20.50
N HIS A 14 15.94 -26.29 -19.60
CA HIS A 14 14.74 -25.69 -19.02
C HIS A 14 15.18 -24.54 -18.14
N CYS A 15 15.17 -23.34 -18.71
CA CYS A 15 15.21 -22.11 -17.94
C CYS A 15 13.89 -22.04 -17.18
N LEU A 16 13.87 -22.56 -15.95
CA LEU A 16 12.78 -22.32 -15.03
C LEU A 16 12.70 -20.80 -14.82
N PRO A 17 11.52 -20.17 -14.94
CA PRO A 17 11.38 -18.80 -14.46
C PRO A 17 11.68 -18.82 -12.97
N PHE A 18 12.78 -18.20 -12.57
CA PHE A 18 12.96 -17.77 -11.20
C PHE A 18 11.78 -16.83 -10.91
N PHE A 19 10.78 -17.34 -10.19
CA PHE A 19 9.88 -16.46 -9.47
C PHE A 19 10.76 -15.70 -8.48
N VAL A 20 11.09 -14.45 -8.82
CA VAL A 20 11.63 -13.51 -7.85
C VAL A 20 10.51 -13.29 -6.86
N GLU A 21 10.56 -14.01 -5.74
CA GLU A 21 9.74 -13.69 -4.58
C GLU A 21 10.05 -12.23 -4.23
N GLY A 22 9.06 -11.35 -4.36
CA GLY A 22 9.26 -9.90 -4.33
C GLY A 22 10.07 -9.48 -3.08
N SER A 23 11.05 -8.61 -3.26
CA SER A 23 11.92 -8.15 -2.17
C SER A 23 11.20 -7.24 -1.16
N VAL A 24 9.95 -6.91 -1.43
CA VAL A 24 9.02 -6.21 -0.55
C VAL A 24 7.59 -6.70 -0.78
N GLY A 25 6.78 -6.74 0.26
CA GLY A 25 5.35 -7.05 0.13
C GLY A 25 4.55 -6.61 1.35
N VAL A 26 3.22 -6.66 1.21
CA VAL A 26 2.29 -6.43 2.32
C VAL A 26 1.94 -7.76 2.97
N ARG A 27 2.10 -7.83 4.29
CA ARG A 27 1.80 -8.99 5.13
C ARG A 27 0.37 -8.99 5.63
N ASP A 28 -0.11 -7.82 6.05
CA ASP A 28 -1.43 -7.64 6.61
C ASP A 28 -1.92 -6.20 6.44
N VAL A 29 -3.24 -6.03 6.45
CA VAL A 29 -3.95 -4.74 6.42
C VAL A 29 -5.08 -4.79 7.44
N GLU A 30 -4.91 -4.08 8.54
CA GLU A 30 -5.86 -4.05 9.66
C GLU A 30 -6.55 -2.68 9.76
N PHE A 31 -7.80 -2.67 10.20
CA PHE A 31 -8.59 -1.46 10.42
C PHE A 31 -9.13 -1.42 11.84
N ASP A 32 -8.84 -0.35 12.57
CA ASP A 32 -9.25 -0.21 13.96
C ASP A 32 -9.81 1.17 14.24
N ARG A 33 -10.80 1.23 15.13
CA ARG A 33 -11.31 2.48 15.66
C ARG A 33 -10.56 2.84 16.93
N ILE A 34 -9.89 3.99 16.89
CA ILE A 34 -9.08 4.48 18.01
C ILE A 34 -9.57 5.86 18.44
N ASN A 35 -9.37 6.18 19.72
CA ASN A 35 -9.65 7.52 20.23
C ASN A 35 -8.42 8.41 20.05
N GLY A 36 -8.61 9.60 19.47
CA GLY A 36 -7.58 10.63 19.49
C GLY A 36 -7.53 11.28 20.88
N ASN A 37 -6.33 11.49 21.44
CA ASN A 37 -6.17 12.14 22.75
C ASN A 37 -6.77 13.56 22.82
N SER A 38 -7.03 14.19 21.66
CA SER A 38 -7.45 15.58 21.51
C SER A 38 -8.77 15.78 20.75
N SER A 39 -9.42 14.73 20.24
CA SER A 39 -10.67 14.83 19.48
C SER A 39 -11.83 14.12 20.18
N SER A 40 -13.01 14.74 20.21
CA SER A 40 -14.25 14.09 20.65
C SER A 40 -14.76 13.14 19.56
N GLY A 41 -14.12 11.98 19.40
CA GLY A 41 -14.55 10.99 18.41
C GLY A 41 -13.50 9.95 18.08
N TYR A 42 -13.95 8.90 17.38
CA TYR A 42 -13.10 7.80 16.93
C TYR A 42 -12.51 8.11 15.57
N TRP A 43 -11.19 8.01 15.46
CA TRP A 43 -10.50 7.89 14.17
C TRP A 43 -10.58 6.45 13.71
N LEU A 44 -10.52 6.23 12.39
CA LEU A 44 -10.24 4.91 11.85
C LEU A 44 -8.77 4.86 11.47
N GLU A 45 -8.00 4.02 12.15
CA GLU A 45 -6.63 3.67 11.81
C GLU A 45 -6.64 2.53 10.78
N CYS A 46 -5.84 2.65 9.73
CA CYS A 46 -5.48 1.58 8.82
C CYS A 46 -4.00 1.28 9.01
N THR A 47 -3.68 0.10 9.52
CA THR A 47 -2.31 -0.37 9.73
C THR A 47 -1.92 -1.36 8.64
N ILE A 48 -0.89 -1.03 7.88
CA ILE A 48 -0.33 -1.85 6.81
C ILE A 48 1.01 -2.40 7.27
N GLU A 49 1.08 -3.71 7.47
CA GLU A 49 2.35 -4.41 7.78
C GLU A 49 3.09 -4.68 6.47
N VAL A 50 4.24 -4.04 6.28
CA VAL A 50 5.13 -4.23 5.13
C VAL A 50 6.34 -5.07 5.55
N GLU A 51 6.61 -6.14 4.81
CA GLU A 51 7.83 -6.93 4.95
C GLU A 51 8.83 -6.54 3.87
N VAL A 52 10.04 -6.16 4.30
CA VAL A 52 11.19 -5.89 3.43
C VAL A 52 12.19 -7.03 3.59
N ARG A 53 12.54 -7.66 2.47
CA ARG A 53 13.56 -8.69 2.41
C ARG A 53 14.86 -8.09 1.88
N ARG A 54 15.97 -8.69 2.32
CA ARG A 54 17.29 -8.38 1.76
C ARG A 54 17.33 -8.76 0.29
N ASP A 55 17.84 -7.87 -0.55
CA ASP A 55 18.03 -8.13 -1.97
C ASP A 55 19.37 -7.56 -2.44
N SER A 56 20.30 -8.45 -2.81
CA SER A 56 21.62 -8.05 -3.31
C SER A 56 21.69 -7.96 -4.83
N GLN A 57 20.60 -8.29 -5.54
CA GLN A 57 20.51 -8.23 -6.99
C GLN A 57 19.79 -6.97 -7.47
N ASP A 58 19.03 -6.30 -6.60
CA ASP A 58 18.38 -5.03 -6.88
C ASP A 58 19.42 -3.88 -7.00
N PRO A 59 19.66 -3.36 -8.22
CA PRO A 59 20.68 -2.35 -8.45
C PRO A 59 20.28 -0.97 -7.92
N ASN A 60 19.00 -0.76 -7.59
CA ASN A 60 18.50 0.51 -7.08
C ASN A 60 18.65 0.65 -5.56
N ARG A 61 19.01 -0.44 -4.87
CA ARG A 61 19.31 -0.40 -3.43
C ARG A 61 20.74 0.05 -3.20
N LYS A 62 20.92 1.11 -2.41
CA LYS A 62 22.26 1.55 -1.96
C LYS A 62 22.90 0.55 -1.00
N ASN A 63 22.08 -0.20 -0.26
CA ASN A 63 22.49 -1.28 0.62
C ASN A 63 21.48 -2.43 0.48
N PRO A 64 21.92 -3.69 0.26
CA PRO A 64 21.01 -4.83 0.10
C PRO A 64 19.99 -5.04 1.22
N SER A 65 20.34 -4.67 2.45
CA SER A 65 19.49 -4.79 3.64
C SER A 65 18.58 -3.58 3.85
N TYR A 66 18.53 -2.64 2.91
CA TYR A 66 17.65 -1.47 2.96
C TYR A 66 16.88 -1.35 1.65
N LEU A 67 15.66 -0.85 1.76
CA LEU A 67 14.80 -0.49 0.66
C LEU A 67 14.56 1.01 0.72
N ASP A 68 15.18 1.73 -0.21
CA ASP A 68 14.95 3.14 -0.39
C ASP A 68 13.68 3.37 -1.23
N ASP A 69 13.34 4.63 -1.48
CA ASP A 69 12.41 5.07 -2.54
C ASP A 69 10.98 4.47 -2.56
N LEU A 70 10.55 3.78 -1.50
CA LEU A 70 9.22 3.18 -1.40
C LEU A 70 8.14 4.23 -1.16
N VAL A 71 7.07 4.15 -1.94
CA VAL A 71 5.82 4.89 -1.74
C VAL A 71 4.70 3.88 -1.50
N VAL A 72 3.92 4.11 -0.44
CA VAL A 72 2.73 3.30 -0.12
C VAL A 72 1.49 4.09 -0.49
N ASN A 73 0.74 3.63 -1.47
CA ASN A 73 -0.54 4.19 -1.86
C ASN A 73 -1.67 3.40 -1.21
N LEU A 74 -2.56 4.09 -0.50
CA LEU A 74 -3.78 3.53 0.05
C LEU A 74 -4.99 4.13 -0.65
N MET A 75 -5.85 3.26 -1.17
CA MET A 75 -7.12 3.62 -1.81
C MET A 75 -8.25 2.91 -1.09
N LEU A 76 -9.28 3.64 -0.68
CA LEU A 76 -10.44 3.13 0.05
C LEU A 76 -11.74 3.42 -0.70
N GLY A 77 -12.65 2.46 -0.67
CA GLY A 77 -14.06 2.62 -1.01
C GLY A 77 -14.92 2.36 0.22
N LEU A 78 -15.59 3.41 0.69
CA LEU A 78 -16.54 3.38 1.80
C LEU A 78 -17.96 3.23 1.26
N GLU A 79 -18.70 2.25 1.77
CA GLU A 79 -20.13 2.17 1.52
C GLU A 79 -20.86 3.19 2.41
N VAL A 80 -21.73 4.00 1.81
CA VAL A 80 -22.47 5.06 2.51
C VAL A 80 -23.97 4.87 2.29
N GLU A 81 -24.75 5.02 3.35
CA GLU A 81 -26.22 5.07 3.25
C GLU A 81 -26.67 6.44 2.72
N SER A 82 -27.48 6.45 1.67
CA SER A 82 -28.12 7.64 1.12
C SER A 82 -29.64 7.44 0.98
N GLU A 83 -30.37 8.53 0.76
CA GLU A 83 -31.84 8.48 0.55
C GLU A 83 -32.25 7.59 -0.63
N SER A 84 -31.38 7.46 -1.65
CA SER A 84 -31.61 6.62 -2.84
C SER A 84 -31.02 5.21 -2.73
N GLY A 85 -30.46 4.84 -1.57
CA GLY A 85 -29.84 3.54 -1.31
C GLY A 85 -28.36 3.63 -0.98
N LYS A 86 -27.61 2.54 -1.21
CA LYS A 86 -26.17 2.47 -0.92
C LYS A 86 -25.37 3.17 -2.02
N THR A 87 -24.56 4.14 -1.63
CA THR A 87 -23.58 4.80 -2.50
C THR A 87 -22.17 4.50 -2.01
N PHE A 88 -21.16 4.99 -2.74
CA PHE A 88 -19.76 4.82 -2.36
C PHE A 88 -19.04 6.16 -2.33
N GLU A 89 -18.21 6.33 -1.32
CA GLU A 89 -17.23 7.42 -1.20
C GLU A 89 -15.82 6.86 -1.36
N PHE A 90 -14.99 7.59 -2.13
CA PHE A 90 -13.65 7.15 -2.48
C PHE A 90 -12.60 8.07 -1.85
N PHE A 91 -11.57 7.45 -1.28
CA PHE A 91 -10.47 8.14 -0.63
C PHE A 91 -9.16 7.59 -1.15
N ARG A 92 -8.16 8.47 -1.27
CA ARG A 92 -6.79 8.07 -1.58
C ARG A 92 -5.82 8.82 -0.70
N SER A 93 -4.69 8.20 -0.43
CA SER A 93 -3.57 8.81 0.29
C SER A 93 -2.29 8.10 -0.06
N GLU A 94 -1.18 8.80 0.14
CA GLU A 94 0.16 8.27 -0.11
C GLU A 94 1.08 8.54 1.07
N ALA A 95 2.03 7.63 1.28
CA ALA A 95 3.10 7.78 2.24
C ALA A 95 4.43 7.44 1.57
N SER A 96 5.25 8.46 1.36
CA SER A 96 6.61 8.30 0.83
C SER A 96 7.58 8.04 1.96
N LEU A 97 8.33 6.94 1.90
CA LEU A 97 9.27 6.55 2.94
C LEU A 97 10.69 6.99 2.59
N VAL A 98 11.51 7.24 3.62
CA VAL A 98 12.94 7.57 3.44
C VAL A 98 13.73 6.33 3.05
N SER A 99 13.72 5.33 3.94
CA SER A 99 14.39 4.04 3.75
C SER A 99 13.87 3.06 4.80
N LEU A 100 13.64 1.81 4.41
CA LEU A 100 13.23 0.73 5.31
C LEU A 100 14.33 -0.33 5.40
N LYS A 101 14.75 -0.67 6.61
CA LYS A 101 15.67 -1.80 6.83
C LYS A 101 14.96 -3.13 6.52
N GLU A 102 15.70 -4.21 6.26
CA GLU A 102 15.14 -5.57 6.25
C GLU A 102 14.35 -5.86 7.54
N GLY A 103 13.20 -6.52 7.40
CA GLY A 103 12.27 -6.81 8.49
C GLY A 103 10.87 -6.27 8.23
N ARG A 104 10.11 -6.10 9.33
CA ARG A 104 8.71 -5.67 9.31
C ARG A 104 8.59 -4.21 9.70
N HIS A 105 7.69 -3.51 9.02
CA HIS A 105 7.41 -2.09 9.23
C HIS A 105 5.91 -1.85 9.21
N TYR A 106 5.46 -0.87 9.98
CA TYR A 106 4.04 -0.53 10.09
C TYR A 106 3.81 0.87 9.52
N ILE A 107 3.07 0.94 8.42
CA ILE A 107 2.66 2.19 7.80
C ILE A 107 1.20 2.41 8.15
N ARG A 108 0.88 3.59 8.68
CA ARG A 108 -0.46 3.88 9.21
C ARG A 108 -1.10 5.07 8.49
N PHE A 109 -2.37 4.90 8.16
CA PHE A 109 -3.24 5.95 7.61
C PHE A 109 -4.45 6.11 8.51
N TYR A 110 -5.05 7.30 8.50
CA TYR A 110 -6.17 7.61 9.38
C TYR A 110 -7.27 8.35 8.64
N LEU A 111 -8.52 7.95 8.92
CA LEU A 111 -9.70 8.77 8.63
C LEU A 111 -10.12 9.56 9.87
N PRO A 112 -10.43 10.85 9.72
CA PRO A 112 -10.82 11.73 10.82
C PRO A 112 -12.21 11.39 11.38
N PRO A 113 -12.46 11.75 12.66
CA PRO A 113 -13.66 11.35 13.38
C PRO A 113 -14.94 11.87 12.74
N GLU A 114 -14.90 13.04 12.11
CA GLU A 114 -16.06 13.62 11.41
C GLU A 114 -16.53 12.72 10.27
N ILE A 115 -15.61 12.04 9.59
CA ILE A 115 -15.91 11.13 8.47
C ILE A 115 -16.35 9.77 8.99
N VAL A 116 -15.68 9.28 10.04
CA VAL A 116 -16.06 8.04 10.73
C VAL A 116 -17.47 8.15 11.29
N GLU A 117 -17.83 9.29 11.89
CA GLU A 117 -19.16 9.55 12.42
C GLU A 117 -20.19 9.75 11.31
N ARG A 118 -19.91 10.63 10.34
CA ARG A 118 -20.82 10.94 9.22
C ARG A 118 -21.24 9.70 8.45
N TYR A 119 -20.30 8.81 8.15
CA TYR A 119 -20.55 7.59 7.38
C TYR A 119 -20.72 6.34 8.26
N ARG A 120 -20.78 6.50 9.59
CA ARG A 120 -20.94 5.41 10.56
C ARG A 120 -19.94 4.26 10.35
N VAL A 121 -18.70 4.63 10.03
CA VAL A 121 -17.62 3.68 9.71
C VAL A 121 -17.30 2.86 10.95
N ARG A 122 -17.27 1.53 10.78
CA ARG A 122 -16.90 0.56 11.83
C ARG A 122 -15.43 0.18 11.68
N ASN A 123 -15.01 -0.96 12.24
CA ASN A 123 -13.64 -1.47 12.10
C ASN A 123 -13.41 -2.23 10.77
N GLU A 124 -14.28 -2.02 9.77
CA GLU A 124 -14.19 -2.71 8.48
C GLU A 124 -14.45 -1.71 7.36
N ILE A 125 -13.66 -1.81 6.30
CA ILE A 125 -13.82 -1.07 5.05
C ILE A 125 -14.36 -2.03 3.98
N HIS A 126 -15.32 -1.57 3.16
CA HIS A 126 -15.89 -2.40 2.10
C HIS A 126 -14.85 -2.78 1.04
N SER A 127 -14.05 -1.81 0.59
CA SER A 127 -13.01 -2.05 -0.42
C SER A 127 -11.75 -1.27 -0.13
N PHE A 128 -10.60 -1.94 -0.22
CA PHE A 128 -9.29 -1.30 -0.16
C PHE A 128 -8.36 -1.85 -1.24
N LEU A 129 -7.42 -1.03 -1.67
CA LEU A 129 -6.26 -1.40 -2.45
C LEU A 129 -5.03 -0.73 -1.85
N VAL A 130 -3.99 -1.52 -1.59
CA VAL A 130 -2.67 -1.05 -1.19
C VAL A 130 -1.71 -1.35 -2.33
N GLN A 131 -1.04 -0.31 -2.81
CA GLN A 131 -0.02 -0.44 -3.85
C GLN A 131 1.31 0.07 -3.33
N LEU A 132 2.34 -0.76 -3.44
CA LEU A 132 3.72 -0.39 -3.16
C LEU A 132 4.38 0.00 -4.47
N VAL A 133 4.90 1.22 -4.53
CA VAL A 133 5.51 1.80 -5.74
C VAL A 133 6.95 2.18 -5.43
N ARG A 134 7.84 1.92 -6.38
CA ARG A 134 9.22 2.40 -6.41
C ARG A 134 9.46 3.22 -7.67
N SER A 135 10.66 3.75 -7.82
CA SER A 135 11.07 4.52 -9.01
C SER A 135 10.77 3.85 -10.36
N GLU A 136 10.81 2.51 -10.43
CA GLU A 136 10.52 1.75 -11.66
C GLU A 136 9.02 1.47 -11.90
N GLY A 137 8.16 1.75 -10.92
CA GLY A 137 6.73 1.51 -10.97
C GLY A 137 6.21 0.64 -9.82
N PRO A 138 4.98 0.10 -9.94
CA PRO A 138 4.38 -0.77 -8.93
C PRO A 138 5.20 -2.06 -8.75
N VAL A 139 5.58 -2.36 -7.52
CA VAL A 139 6.34 -3.57 -7.16
C VAL A 139 5.51 -4.60 -6.40
N PHE A 140 4.42 -4.17 -5.78
CA PHE A 140 3.49 -5.05 -5.07
C PHE A 140 2.12 -4.40 -5.01
N GLU A 141 1.08 -5.22 -5.03
CA GLU A 141 -0.30 -4.78 -4.83
C GLU A 141 -1.05 -5.84 -4.02
N THR A 142 -1.86 -5.39 -3.07
CA THR A 142 -2.85 -6.23 -2.40
C THR A 142 -4.20 -5.52 -2.37
N VAL A 143 -5.26 -6.29 -2.38
CA VAL A 143 -6.63 -5.80 -2.47
C VAL A 143 -7.53 -6.52 -1.47
N SER A 144 -8.57 -5.83 -1.03
CA SER A 144 -9.70 -6.48 -0.35
C SER A 144 -10.34 -7.57 -1.21
N ARG A 145 -10.96 -8.55 -0.56
CA ARG A 145 -11.64 -9.68 -1.20
C ARG A 145 -12.65 -9.25 -2.29
N GLN A 146 -13.32 -8.13 -2.09
CA GLN A 146 -14.31 -7.56 -3.00
C GLN A 146 -13.71 -7.17 -4.36
N LEU A 147 -12.40 -6.90 -4.41
CA LEU A 147 -11.66 -6.44 -5.58
C LEU A 147 -10.80 -7.53 -6.23
N GLU A 148 -10.86 -8.79 -5.79
CA GLU A 148 -10.08 -9.90 -6.36
C GLU A 148 -10.38 -10.15 -7.86
N ARG A 149 -11.59 -9.78 -8.32
CA ARG A 149 -11.96 -9.87 -9.74
C ARG A 149 -11.43 -8.65 -10.49
N GLN A 150 -10.59 -8.88 -11.49
CA GLN A 150 -9.93 -7.81 -12.26
C GLN A 150 -10.90 -6.73 -12.78
N GLN A 151 -12.05 -7.12 -13.36
CA GLN A 151 -13.04 -6.15 -13.85
C GLN A 151 -13.59 -5.24 -12.74
N VAL A 152 -13.76 -5.77 -11.53
CA VAL A 152 -14.22 -4.99 -10.37
C VAL A 152 -13.11 -4.05 -9.89
N LYS A 153 -11.86 -4.54 -9.86
CA LYS A 153 -10.69 -3.71 -9.56
C LYS A 153 -10.53 -2.55 -10.55
N ASP A 154 -10.65 -2.81 -11.86
CA ASP A 154 -10.53 -1.78 -12.89
C ASP A 154 -11.63 -0.72 -12.74
N SER A 155 -12.86 -1.15 -12.45
CA SER A 155 -13.95 -0.22 -12.15
C SER A 155 -13.69 0.58 -10.87
N PHE A 156 -13.11 -0.03 -9.84
CA PHE A 156 -12.75 0.64 -8.60
C PHE A 156 -11.67 1.70 -8.84
N LEU A 157 -10.58 1.35 -9.54
CA LEU A 157 -9.50 2.27 -9.89
C LEU A 157 -10.00 3.45 -10.73
N LYS A 158 -10.88 3.18 -11.71
CA LYS A 158 -11.51 4.24 -12.50
C LYS A 158 -12.30 5.23 -11.61
N ARG A 159 -13.08 4.71 -10.65
CA ARG A 159 -13.85 5.56 -9.73
C ARG A 159 -12.97 6.30 -8.74
N ILE A 160 -11.87 5.71 -8.28
CA ILE A 160 -10.86 6.43 -7.50
C ILE A 160 -10.38 7.66 -8.28
N GLU A 161 -9.96 7.48 -9.53
CA GLU A 161 -9.46 8.59 -10.36
C GLU A 161 -10.53 9.66 -10.62
N GLU A 162 -11.77 9.26 -10.89
CA GLU A 162 -12.85 10.18 -11.22
C GLU A 162 -13.43 10.90 -9.98
N GLU A 163 -13.48 10.24 -8.83
CA GLU A 163 -14.29 10.69 -7.69
C GLU A 163 -13.49 11.05 -6.43
N SER A 164 -12.27 10.53 -6.23
CA SER A 164 -11.57 10.71 -4.95
C SER A 164 -11.06 12.13 -4.70
N SER A 165 -10.89 12.93 -5.77
CA SER A 165 -10.34 14.29 -5.67
C SER A 165 -11.15 15.21 -4.75
N ARG A 166 -12.48 14.99 -4.63
CA ARG A 166 -13.34 15.72 -3.69
C ARG A 166 -13.01 15.44 -2.22
N ASN A 167 -12.29 14.35 -1.96
CA ASN A 167 -11.89 13.87 -0.65
C ASN A 167 -10.36 13.91 -0.45
N ASP A 168 -9.61 14.57 -1.35
CA ASP A 168 -8.16 14.72 -1.20
C ASP A 168 -7.83 15.44 0.11
N GLY A 169 -6.82 14.93 0.85
CA GLY A 169 -6.43 15.46 2.15
C GLY A 169 -7.29 15.00 3.35
N ILE A 170 -8.29 14.15 3.13
CA ILE A 170 -9.10 13.58 4.23
C ILE A 170 -8.48 12.31 4.80
N LEU A 171 -8.07 11.36 3.94
CA LEU A 171 -7.32 10.18 4.36
C LEU A 171 -5.85 10.58 4.52
N LEU A 172 -5.33 10.50 5.73
CA LEU A 172 -4.04 11.09 6.08
C LEU A 172 -3.04 10.03 6.53
N PRO A 173 -1.77 10.09 6.07
CA PRO A 173 -0.71 9.27 6.66
C PRO A 173 -0.39 9.75 8.08
N GLN A 174 0.12 8.86 8.93
CA GLN A 174 0.33 9.10 10.38
C GLN A 174 0.96 10.47 10.71
N PHE A 175 2.02 10.85 9.99
CA PHE A 175 2.78 12.09 10.25
C PHE A 175 1.98 13.38 10.00
N LYS A 176 0.82 13.31 9.33
CA LYS A 176 -0.10 14.44 9.11
C LYS A 176 -1.29 14.47 10.09
N THR A 177 -1.24 13.67 11.15
CA THR A 177 -2.35 13.49 12.10
C THR A 177 -1.92 13.77 13.54
N PRO A 178 -2.86 13.88 14.49
CA PRO A 178 -2.53 13.94 15.93
C PRO A 178 -1.77 12.71 16.46
N PHE A 179 -1.64 11.64 15.67
CA PHE A 179 -0.90 10.43 16.01
C PHE A 179 0.54 10.44 15.49
N SER A 180 1.07 11.58 15.06
CA SER A 180 2.45 11.71 14.53
C SER A 180 3.51 11.12 15.46
N ASP A 181 3.31 11.26 16.78
CA ASP A 181 4.23 10.77 17.81
C ASP A 181 3.80 9.42 18.43
N ALA A 182 2.71 8.82 17.93
CA ALA A 182 2.29 7.49 18.35
C ALA A 182 3.26 6.43 17.80
N TYR A 183 3.40 5.31 18.52
CA TYR A 183 4.25 4.18 18.12
C TYR A 183 5.70 4.57 17.76
N PRO A 184 6.43 5.33 18.60
CA PRO A 184 7.71 5.96 18.23
C PRO A 184 8.84 4.99 17.86
N ARG A 185 8.68 3.69 18.12
CA ARG A 185 9.65 2.63 17.78
C ARG A 185 9.28 1.86 16.49
N GLU A 186 8.06 2.01 16.01
CA GLU A 186 7.51 1.26 14.88
C GLU A 186 7.22 2.15 13.67
N THR A 187 7.02 3.44 13.90
CA THR A 187 6.74 4.41 12.84
C THR A 187 8.02 4.70 12.03
N PRO A 188 8.03 4.39 10.72
CA PRO A 188 9.18 4.68 9.87
C PRO A 188 9.31 6.19 9.61
N SER A 189 10.46 6.60 9.10
CA SER A 189 10.66 7.99 8.65
C SER A 189 10.06 8.21 7.27
N TYR A 190 9.30 9.30 7.15
CA TYR A 190 8.63 9.71 5.91
C TYR A 190 9.40 10.83 5.21
N ARG A 191 9.32 10.87 3.87
CA ARG A 191 9.71 12.02 3.07
C ARG A 191 8.55 12.98 3.03
N ASP A 192 8.82 14.25 3.33
CA ASP A 192 7.86 15.32 3.06
C ASP A 192 7.98 15.71 1.58
N LEU A 193 6.95 15.39 0.80
CA LEU A 193 6.88 15.77 -0.62
C LEU A 193 6.28 17.17 -0.81
N ASP A 194 5.75 17.80 0.24
CA ASP A 194 5.14 19.13 0.18
C ASP A 194 6.15 20.27 0.46
N THR A 195 7.43 19.96 0.73
CA THR A 195 8.46 20.99 0.83
C THR A 195 8.80 21.51 -0.57
N PRO A 196 8.45 22.76 -0.95
CA PRO A 196 8.95 23.34 -2.19
C PRO A 196 10.48 23.37 -2.12
N VAL A 197 11.12 22.72 -3.09
CA VAL A 197 12.56 22.90 -3.30
C VAL A 197 12.76 24.38 -3.61
N LEU A 198 13.28 25.13 -2.63
CA LEU A 198 13.81 26.46 -2.89
C LEU A 198 14.99 26.25 -3.85
N VAL A 199 14.73 26.46 -5.14
CA VAL A 199 15.78 26.52 -6.15
C VAL A 199 16.66 27.72 -5.78
N PRO A 200 17.98 27.52 -5.54
CA PRO A 200 18.90 28.61 -5.20
C PRO A 200 19.04 29.63 -6.33
#